data_AF-A0A5D6YI00-F1
#
_entry.id   AF-A0A5D6YI00-F1
#
_cell.length_a   1.000
_cell.length_b   1.000
_cell.length_c   1.000
_cell.angle_alpha   90.00
_cell.angle_beta   90.00
_cell.angle_gamma   90.00
#
_symmetry.space_group_name_H-M   'P 1'
#
loop_
_entity.id
_entity.type
_entity.pdbx_description
1 polymer ?
#
loop_
_entity_poly.entity_id
_entity_poly.type
_entity_poly.pdbx_seq_one_letter_code
_entity_poly.pdbx_strand_id
1 'polypeptide(L)'
;MDSAASGGHLEIVKFLHANRAEGCTMEAMDSAAGNGHLEVVKWLHANRAEGCTQEAMHHAAGSGHLDIVKWLHENRTEGCYESTMDWAAHSGHLGVVKWLHESRTEGCSASAMGETDSLEMLQWLHETRSEGCTEI
;
A
#
# COMPACT_ATOMS: atom_id res chain seq x y z
N MET A 1 -13.48 14.28 8.22
CA MET A 1 -12.03 14.45 7.95
C MET A 1 -11.58 13.49 6.85
N ASP A 2 -12.18 12.30 6.78
CA ASP A 2 -11.91 11.25 5.80
C ASP A 2 -11.84 11.76 4.35
N SER A 3 -12.85 12.51 3.87
CA SER A 3 -12.83 13.07 2.51
C SER A 3 -11.68 14.06 2.27
N ALA A 4 -11.29 14.84 3.28
CA ALA A 4 -10.16 15.75 3.16
C ALA A 4 -8.83 14.99 3.10
N ALA A 5 -8.72 13.88 3.84
CA ALA A 5 -7.56 13.01 3.79
C ALA A 5 -7.46 12.26 2.44
N SER A 6 -8.58 11.70 1.99
CA SER A 6 -8.73 11.05 0.68
C SER A 6 -8.35 11.98 -0.47
N GLY A 7 -8.67 13.28 -0.39
CA GLY A 7 -8.28 14.29 -1.39
C GLY A 7 -6.90 14.93 -1.20
N GLY A 8 -6.12 14.49 -0.21
CA GLY A 8 -4.76 15.00 0.01
C GLY A 8 -4.70 16.40 0.61
N HIS A 9 -5.80 16.91 1.15
CA HIS A 9 -5.94 18.28 1.64
C HIS A 9 -5.41 18.40 3.08
N LEU A 10 -4.10 18.26 3.27
CA LEU A 10 -3.45 18.24 4.59
C LEU A 10 -3.83 19.45 5.47
N GLU A 11 -3.90 20.65 4.90
CA GLU A 11 -4.26 21.85 5.67
C GLU A 11 -5.72 21.83 6.15
N ILE A 12 -6.62 21.23 5.37
CA ILE A 12 -8.02 21.00 5.80
C ILE A 12 -8.05 19.93 6.89
N VAL A 13 -7.26 18.86 6.76
CA VAL A 13 -7.14 17.82 7.80
C VAL A 13 -6.68 18.42 9.13
N LYS A 14 -5.62 19.24 9.13
CA LYS A 14 -5.13 19.96 10.31
C LYS A 14 -6.17 20.91 10.88
N PHE A 15 -6.85 21.68 10.03
CA PHE A 15 -7.92 22.58 10.46
C PHE A 15 -9.06 21.82 11.13
N LEU A 16 -9.53 20.73 10.52
CA LEU A 16 -10.58 19.89 11.10
C LEU A 16 -10.13 19.30 12.43
N HIS A 17 -8.90 18.79 12.53
CA HIS A 17 -8.38 18.25 13.78
C HIS A 17 -8.35 19.29 14.92
N ALA A 18 -7.95 20.52 14.62
CA ALA A 18 -7.83 21.57 15.64
C ALA A 18 -9.19 22.19 16.05
N ASN A 19 -10.20 22.14 15.17
CA ASN A 19 -11.44 22.92 15.35
C ASN A 19 -12.71 22.06 15.48
N ARG A 20 -12.61 20.74 15.30
CA ARG A 20 -13.75 19.81 15.24
C ARG A 20 -13.49 18.60 16.14
N ALA A 21 -14.55 18.03 16.71
CA ALA A 21 -14.46 16.93 17.67
C ALA A 21 -14.85 15.57 17.07
N GLU A 22 -15.41 15.56 15.87
CA GLU A 22 -15.94 14.38 15.18
C GLU A 22 -14.85 13.38 14.79
N GLY A 23 -13.60 13.85 14.57
CA GLY A 23 -12.47 12.99 14.22
C GLY A 23 -12.49 12.47 12.79
N CYS A 24 -11.89 11.30 12.59
CA CYS A 24 -11.86 10.55 11.34
C CYS A 24 -12.13 9.07 11.59
N THR A 25 -12.21 8.28 10.53
CA THR A 25 -12.18 6.81 10.60
C THR A 25 -10.88 6.28 10.00
N MET A 26 -10.67 4.96 10.01
CA MET A 26 -9.52 4.32 9.35
C MET A 26 -9.49 4.61 7.84
N GLU A 27 -10.65 4.86 7.23
CA GLU A 27 -10.79 5.27 5.82
C GLU A 27 -9.96 6.51 5.47
N ALA A 28 -9.70 7.40 6.43
CA ALA A 28 -8.88 8.57 6.19
C ALA A 28 -7.45 8.19 5.79
N MET A 29 -6.83 7.23 6.50
CA MET A 29 -5.47 6.79 6.18
C MET A 29 -5.47 5.80 5.02
N ASP A 30 -6.45 4.89 4.95
CA ASP A 30 -6.60 3.93 3.87
C ASP A 30 -6.75 4.63 2.51
N SER A 31 -7.66 5.59 2.41
CA SER A 31 -7.87 6.38 1.18
C SER A 31 -6.69 7.30 0.87
N ALA A 32 -6.08 7.94 1.88
CA ALA A 32 -4.90 8.79 1.64
C ALA A 32 -3.72 7.96 1.11
N ALA A 33 -3.55 6.73 1.58
CA ALA A 33 -2.52 5.82 1.10
C ALA A 33 -2.78 5.38 -0.35
N GLY A 34 -4.01 4.93 -0.64
CA GLY A 34 -4.41 4.54 -2.00
C GLY A 34 -4.34 5.67 -3.02
N ASN A 35 -4.55 6.92 -2.61
CA ASN A 35 -4.52 8.09 -3.50
C ASN A 35 -3.15 8.80 -3.55
N GLY A 36 -2.11 8.26 -2.93
CA GLY A 36 -0.75 8.78 -3.08
C GLY A 36 -0.43 9.99 -2.19
N HIS A 37 -1.12 10.16 -1.07
CA HIS A 37 -0.99 11.32 -0.18
C HIS A 37 -0.13 11.04 1.05
N LEU A 38 1.15 10.74 0.85
CA LEU A 38 2.09 10.35 1.91
C LEU A 38 2.14 11.33 3.10
N GLU A 39 2.11 12.64 2.84
CA GLU A 39 2.17 13.64 3.92
C GLU A 39 0.91 13.66 4.78
N VAL A 40 -0.25 13.31 4.19
CA VAL A 40 -1.49 13.09 4.97
C VAL A 40 -1.38 11.81 5.79
N VAL A 41 -0.86 10.72 5.21
CA VAL A 41 -0.67 9.44 5.92
C VAL A 41 0.24 9.63 7.15
N LYS A 42 1.41 10.25 6.98
CA LYS A 42 2.34 10.56 8.09
C LYS A 42 1.68 11.42 9.15
N TRP A 43 0.94 12.43 8.74
CA TRP A 43 0.29 13.34 9.68
C TRP A 43 -0.82 12.63 10.46
N LEU A 44 -1.67 11.85 9.80
CA LEU A 44 -2.71 11.06 10.45
C LEU A 44 -2.08 10.08 11.45
N HIS A 45 -1.03 9.37 11.06
CA HIS A 45 -0.33 8.45 11.98
C HIS A 45 0.21 9.14 13.25
N ALA A 46 0.77 10.34 13.11
CA ALA A 46 1.35 11.05 14.25
C ALA A 46 0.30 11.70 15.17
N ASN A 47 -0.90 12.01 14.67
CA ASN A 47 -1.87 12.86 15.36
C ASN A 47 -3.23 12.18 15.64
N ARG A 48 -3.48 11.01 15.07
CA ARG A 48 -4.74 10.25 15.17
C ARG A 48 -4.46 8.84 15.65
N ALA A 49 -5.38 8.31 16.47
CA ALA A 49 -5.26 6.97 17.06
C ALA A 49 -6.02 5.90 16.25
N GLU A 50 -6.86 6.33 15.31
CA GLU A 50 -7.69 5.46 14.49
C GLU A 50 -6.87 4.49 13.63
N GLY A 51 -5.69 4.91 13.17
CA GLY A 51 -4.80 4.06 12.37
C GLY A 51 -5.30 3.84 10.94
N CYS A 52 -4.96 2.68 10.40
CA CYS A 52 -5.38 2.20 9.08
C CYS A 52 -5.79 0.73 9.15
N THR A 53 -6.22 0.18 8.02
CA THR A 53 -6.41 -1.26 7.84
C THR A 53 -5.37 -1.81 6.85
N GLN A 54 -5.52 -3.08 6.45
CA GLN A 54 -4.73 -3.68 5.37
C GLN A 54 -5.00 -3.00 4.01
N GLU A 55 -6.13 -2.31 3.86
CA GLU A 55 -6.51 -1.55 2.66
C GLU A 55 -5.47 -0.46 2.34
N ALA A 56 -4.86 0.18 3.33
CA ALA A 56 -3.85 1.21 3.09
C ALA A 56 -2.68 0.70 2.25
N MET A 57 -2.08 -0.43 2.65
CA MET A 57 -0.95 -1.00 1.89
C MET A 57 -1.43 -1.64 0.60
N HIS A 58 -2.59 -2.29 0.61
CA HIS A 58 -3.16 -2.93 -0.57
C HIS A 58 -3.43 -1.94 -1.69
N HIS A 59 -4.13 -0.84 -1.40
CA HIS A 59 -4.43 0.21 -2.37
C HIS A 59 -3.16 0.97 -2.79
N ALA A 60 -2.28 1.33 -1.85
CA ALA A 60 -1.02 1.99 -2.20
C ALA A 60 -0.18 1.14 -3.16
N ALA A 61 -0.15 -0.18 -2.96
CA ALA A 61 0.55 -1.10 -3.85
C ALA A 61 -0.11 -1.20 -5.23
N GLY A 62 -1.43 -1.34 -5.27
CA GLY A 62 -2.24 -1.35 -6.49
C GLY A 62 -2.22 -0.06 -7.30
N SER A 63 -1.92 1.06 -6.66
CA SER A 63 -1.79 2.38 -7.30
C SER A 63 -0.34 2.79 -7.54
N GLY A 64 0.63 1.93 -7.18
CA GLY A 64 2.04 2.13 -7.50
C GLY A 64 2.78 3.10 -6.57
N HIS A 65 2.20 3.43 -5.42
CA HIS A 65 2.76 4.38 -4.44
C HIS A 65 3.80 3.70 -3.53
N LEU A 66 4.94 3.35 -4.13
CA LEU A 66 6.02 2.61 -3.45
C LEU A 66 6.55 3.30 -2.18
N ASP A 67 6.62 4.62 -2.18
CA ASP A 67 7.04 5.42 -1.02
C ASP A 67 6.09 5.24 0.16
N ILE A 68 4.78 5.21 -0.10
CA ILE A 68 3.75 4.93 0.90
C ILE A 68 3.82 3.47 1.36
N VAL A 69 3.98 2.51 0.44
CA VAL A 69 4.11 1.09 0.79
C VAL A 69 5.28 0.86 1.76
N LYS A 70 6.46 1.42 1.45
CA LYS A 70 7.64 1.36 2.33
C LYS A 70 7.36 1.99 3.68
N TRP A 71 6.78 3.18 3.68
CA TRP A 71 6.50 3.91 4.91
C TRP A 71 5.50 3.15 5.80
N LEU A 72 4.43 2.60 5.23
CA LEU A 72 3.46 1.78 5.95
C LEU A 72 4.13 0.53 6.52
N HIS A 73 5.00 -0.15 5.77
CA HIS A 73 5.70 -1.34 6.28
C HIS A 73 6.61 -1.03 7.48
N GLU A 74 7.30 0.11 7.46
CA GLU A 74 8.22 0.49 8.54
C GLU A 74 7.49 1.02 9.79
N ASN A 75 6.29 1.58 9.65
CA ASN A 75 5.63 2.35 10.72
C ASN A 75 4.29 1.75 11.18
N ARG A 76 3.75 0.75 10.48
CA ARG A 76 2.47 0.10 10.74
C ARG A 76 2.63 -1.42 10.84
N THR A 77 1.69 -2.07 11.53
CA THR A 77 1.73 -3.51 11.83
C THR A 77 0.57 -4.28 11.22
N GLU A 78 -0.37 -3.58 10.58
CA GLU A 78 -1.57 -4.14 9.94
C GLU A 78 -1.23 -5.10 8.80
N GLY A 79 -0.08 -4.91 8.16
CA GLY A 79 0.37 -5.75 7.05
C GLY A 79 -0.36 -5.44 5.75
N CYS A 80 -0.44 -6.43 4.88
CA CYS A 80 -1.18 -6.37 3.62
C CYS A 80 -1.83 -7.71 3.32
N TYR A 81 -2.81 -7.72 2.42
CA TYR A 81 -3.40 -8.96 1.94
C TYR A 81 -2.40 -9.79 1.13
N GLU A 82 -2.58 -11.12 1.13
CA GLU A 82 -1.79 -12.05 0.29
C GLU A 82 -1.86 -11.67 -1.20
N SER A 83 -3.00 -11.15 -1.66
CA SER A 83 -3.23 -10.69 -3.03
C SER A 83 -2.60 -9.33 -3.36
N THR A 84 -1.93 -8.67 -2.42
CA THR A 84 -1.41 -7.31 -2.64
C THR A 84 -0.33 -7.25 -3.71
N MET A 85 0.55 -8.24 -3.75
CA MET A 85 1.58 -8.32 -4.79
C MET A 85 0.95 -8.65 -6.15
N ASP A 86 -0.01 -9.57 -6.19
CA ASP A 86 -0.76 -9.94 -7.40
C ASP A 86 -1.47 -8.72 -7.99
N TRP A 87 -2.09 -7.90 -7.14
CA TRP A 87 -2.78 -6.67 -7.54
C TRP A 87 -1.79 -5.62 -8.08
N ALA A 88 -0.67 -5.39 -7.38
CA ALA A 88 0.40 -4.52 -7.90
C ALA A 88 0.97 -5.03 -9.24
N ALA A 89 1.00 -6.34 -9.44
CA ALA A 89 1.45 -6.96 -10.67
C ALA A 89 0.44 -6.76 -11.82
N HIS A 90 -0.83 -7.01 -11.56
CA HIS A 90 -1.91 -6.74 -12.51
C HIS A 90 -1.92 -5.27 -12.94
N SER A 91 -1.69 -4.35 -12.01
CA SER A 91 -1.61 -2.90 -12.28
C SER A 91 -0.27 -2.44 -12.90
N GLY A 92 0.67 -3.35 -13.15
CA GLY A 92 1.93 -3.06 -13.84
C GLY A 92 2.98 -2.33 -12.99
N HIS A 93 2.83 -2.31 -11.66
CA HIS A 93 3.72 -1.59 -10.74
C HIS A 93 4.94 -2.41 -10.32
N LEU A 94 5.85 -2.67 -11.28
CA LEU A 94 7.02 -3.53 -11.07
C LEU A 94 7.90 -3.11 -9.88
N GLY A 95 8.07 -1.81 -9.62
CA GLY A 95 8.85 -1.33 -8.48
C GLY A 95 8.24 -1.72 -7.12
N VAL A 96 6.91 -1.76 -7.03
CA VAL A 96 6.19 -2.24 -5.85
C VAL A 96 6.32 -3.75 -5.73
N VAL A 97 6.14 -4.49 -6.83
CA VAL A 97 6.25 -5.96 -6.85
C VAL A 97 7.64 -6.42 -6.38
N LYS A 98 8.71 -5.84 -6.96
CA LYS A 98 10.10 -6.12 -6.55
C LYS A 98 10.30 -5.90 -5.06
N TRP A 99 9.85 -4.75 -4.56
CA TRP A 99 10.02 -4.40 -3.17
C TRP A 99 9.23 -5.31 -2.23
N LEU A 100 7.96 -5.61 -2.55
CA LEU A 100 7.14 -6.52 -1.76
C LEU A 100 7.77 -7.93 -1.71
N HIS A 101 8.36 -8.39 -2.81
CA HIS A 101 9.02 -9.69 -2.89
C HIS A 101 10.30 -9.77 -2.03
N GLU A 102 11.11 -8.71 -2.04
CA GLU A 102 12.33 -8.64 -1.25
C GLU A 102 12.05 -8.44 0.25
N SER A 103 10.98 -7.72 0.58
CA SER A 103 10.75 -7.21 1.94
C SER A 103 9.71 -8.02 2.74
N ARG A 104 8.92 -8.88 2.10
CA ARG A 104 7.88 -9.67 2.78
C ARG A 104 8.00 -11.16 2.47
N THR A 105 8.00 -11.97 3.52
CA THR A 105 8.08 -13.44 3.44
C THR A 105 6.74 -14.11 3.10
N GLU A 106 5.64 -13.36 3.06
CA GLU A 106 4.29 -13.90 2.81
C GLU A 106 4.11 -14.36 1.35
N GLY A 107 5.03 -14.01 0.44
CA GLY A 107 5.21 -14.67 -0.85
C GLY A 107 4.07 -14.51 -1.86
N CYS A 108 4.39 -14.67 -3.15
CA CYS A 108 3.41 -14.66 -4.24
C CYS A 108 2.46 -15.86 -4.13
N SER A 109 1.17 -15.64 -4.36
CA SER A 109 0.28 -16.73 -4.77
C SER A 109 0.59 -17.11 -6.23
N ALA A 110 0.24 -18.31 -6.67
CA ALA A 110 0.47 -18.75 -8.05
C ALA A 110 -0.29 -17.92 -9.12
N SER A 111 -1.15 -16.99 -8.68
CA SER A 111 -2.05 -16.19 -9.54
C SER A 111 -1.40 -14.94 -10.15
N ALA A 112 -0.27 -14.43 -9.62
CA ALA A 112 0.42 -13.24 -10.17
C ALA A 112 0.80 -13.36 -11.67
N MET A 113 0.97 -14.60 -12.17
CA MET A 113 1.44 -14.88 -13.53
C MET A 113 0.32 -14.91 -14.58
N GLY A 114 -0.95 -15.03 -14.17
CA GLY A 114 -2.06 -15.21 -15.10
C GLY A 114 -2.61 -13.91 -15.69
N GLU A 115 -2.30 -12.76 -15.08
CA GLU A 115 -3.13 -11.56 -15.24
C GLU A 115 -2.34 -10.27 -15.53
N THR A 116 -1.03 -10.33 -15.74
CA THR A 116 -0.25 -9.15 -16.12
C THR A 116 0.02 -9.12 -17.63
N ASP A 117 -0.33 -8.00 -18.28
CA ASP A 117 -0.02 -7.74 -19.69
C ASP A 117 1.41 -7.17 -19.87
N SER A 118 2.15 -6.96 -18.77
CA SER A 118 3.50 -6.39 -18.81
C SER A 118 4.55 -7.47 -19.09
N LEU A 119 5.13 -7.42 -20.29
CA LEU A 119 6.25 -8.29 -20.70
C LEU A 119 7.44 -8.21 -19.72
N GLU A 120 7.77 -7.02 -19.22
CA GLU A 120 8.86 -6.82 -18.26
C GLU A 120 8.55 -7.50 -16.93
N MET A 121 7.29 -7.46 -16.50
CA MET A 121 6.85 -8.11 -15.27
C MET A 121 6.79 -9.62 -15.41
N LEU A 122 6.31 -10.14 -16.55
CA LEU A 122 6.31 -11.57 -16.84
C LEU A 122 7.73 -12.14 -16.87
N GLN A 123 8.67 -11.42 -17.51
CA GLN A 123 10.08 -11.80 -17.52
C GLN A 123 10.64 -11.85 -16.10
N TRP A 124 10.43 -10.80 -15.31
CA TRP A 124 10.91 -10.75 -13.94
C TRP A 124 10.32 -11.86 -13.05
N LEU A 125 8.99 -12.08 -13.12
CA LEU A 125 8.32 -13.14 -12.36
C LEU A 125 8.81 -14.55 -12.77
N HIS A 126 9.13 -14.76 -14.04
CA HIS A 126 9.66 -16.04 -14.52
C HIS A 126 11.10 -16.28 -14.03
N GLU A 127 11.93 -15.23 -14.00
CA GLU A 127 13.32 -15.30 -13.53
C GLU A 127 13.41 -15.56 -12.02
N THR A 128 12.69 -14.79 -11.20
CA THR A 128 12.79 -14.88 -9.73
C THR A 128 12.20 -16.14 -9.13
N ARG A 129 11.30 -16.84 -9.83
CA ARG A 129 10.71 -18.10 -9.35
C ARG A 129 11.67 -19.30 -9.48
N SER A 130 12.70 -19.20 -10.32
CA SER A 130 13.74 -20.24 -10.43
C SER A 130 14.71 -20.25 -9.25
N GLU A 131 14.79 -19.14 -8.50
CA GLU A 131 15.62 -19.01 -7.30
C GLU A 131 14.88 -19.40 -6.00
N GLY A 132 13.55 -19.58 -6.07
CA GLY A 132 12.67 -19.79 -4.90
C GLY A 132 12.11 -21.20 -4.70
N CYS A 133 12.33 -22.15 -5.62
CA CYS A 133 11.95 -23.55 -5.42
C CYS A 133 13.01 -24.31 -4.61
N THR A 134 13.20 -23.96 -3.33
CA THR A 134 13.73 -24.93 -2.37
C THR A 134 12.57 -25.60 -1.66
N GLU A 135 12.46 -26.91 -1.88
CA GLU A 135 11.57 -27.82 -1.16
C GLU A 135 11.59 -27.56 0.35
N ILE A 136 10.41 -27.35 0.93
CA ILE A 136 10.08 -27.79 2.30
C ILE A 136 8.69 -28.39 2.26
#